data_AF-A0A3N7FBY1-F1
#
_entry.id   AF-A0A3N7FBY1-F1
#
_cell.length_a   1.000
_cell.length_b   1.000
_cell.length_c   1.000
_cell.angle_alpha   90.00
_cell.angle_beta   90.00
_cell.angle_gamma   90.00
#
_symmetry.space_group_name_H-M   'P 1'
#
loop_
_entity.id
_entity.type
_entity.pdbx_description
1 polymer ?
#
loop_
_entity_poly.entity_id
_entity_poly.type
_entity_poly.pdbx_seq_one_letter_code
_entity_poly.pdbx_strand_id
1 'polypeptide(L)'
;MKSIRTLKILFLVVMVTLAGSCSKKLDLDHKDLAQNEKEQIVLSPEEIISIAYEHPKELEESEIIEIAKDFPLELRPGTKSNNDRAVYAINKKMYLGKNGELTNDRIGLKGTDQISLPIYDVDISNGSSKMKAYICADERFPEVIAYVPSTLDSKFIITDHPMYAYSLGIVVNRINYYNKLKDSLRNKTVEKIKDKIGTLPEKDLFKSVKHLIKSNQSVGTKSLVIGSFPTTVINKIGPFTTTLWDQGWDFYANAYNHKMPAITCEGSALNAPAGCVTVAVAQMLALHTPNMSVPKYTDNSTLNVDWALLKQSPTVDDWGGARYDLMGSLMRSVADGLQSTSACSGSSSLTSANMTNAINYSRQFVNINNLQNFSVQTCKASLDNQKIILASGSRSTVTGTGKIGHAWLVDGYAVCRKGTVNGNNGSNEIVNKYDFYLHCNLGWGASSATGWYLVNNDWSVSFDTGSGSGDEKQHYRLDLKCAPYVAAK
;
A
#
# COMPACT_ATOMS: atom_id res chain seq x y z
N MET A 1 0.65 80.85 -4.64
CA MET A 1 1.04 80.68 -3.22
C MET A 1 1.39 79.22 -2.98
N LYS A 2 2.68 78.95 -2.77
CA LYS A 2 3.32 77.95 -1.86
C LYS A 2 2.68 76.55 -1.78
N SER A 3 3.35 75.39 -1.81
CA SER A 3 4.74 74.96 -1.52
C SER A 3 4.59 73.43 -1.29
N ILE A 4 5.33 72.52 -1.96
CA ILE A 4 6.51 71.80 -1.41
C ILE A 4 6.17 71.08 -0.07
N ARG A 5 6.43 69.80 0.22
CA ARG A 5 7.29 68.73 -0.33
C ARG A 5 7.09 67.46 0.55
N THR A 6 7.25 66.29 -0.06
CA THR A 6 7.95 65.05 0.41
C THR A 6 7.67 64.35 1.77
N LEU A 7 7.54 63.02 1.65
CA LEU A 7 8.25 61.93 2.36
C LEU A 7 7.62 61.28 3.62
N LYS A 8 7.29 59.98 3.47
CA LYS A 8 7.71 58.79 4.28
C LYS A 8 6.68 57.66 4.06
N ILE A 9 6.92 56.72 3.14
CA ILE A 9 7.47 55.37 3.40
C ILE A 9 7.39 54.97 4.88
N LEU A 10 6.37 54.18 5.26
CA LEU A 10 6.48 53.13 6.27
C LEU A 10 5.29 52.15 6.22
N PHE A 11 5.61 50.86 6.04
CA PHE A 11 4.91 49.67 6.53
C PHE A 11 3.42 49.47 6.22
N LEU A 12 3.13 48.56 5.28
CA LEU A 12 2.37 47.34 5.60
C LEU A 12 2.59 46.25 4.52
N VAL A 13 3.63 45.44 4.72
CA VAL A 13 3.70 44.10 4.12
C VAL A 13 2.88 43.19 5.03
N VAL A 14 1.63 42.91 4.66
CA VAL A 14 0.85 41.79 5.21
C VAL A 14 0.16 41.06 4.06
N MET A 15 0.76 39.93 3.71
CA MET A 15 0.11 38.66 3.35
C MET A 15 -1.38 38.74 3.01
N VAL A 16 -1.67 38.77 1.72
CA VAL A 16 -2.91 38.19 1.17
C VAL A 16 -2.51 37.19 0.08
N THR A 17 -1.98 36.05 0.51
CA THR A 17 -2.03 34.81 -0.28
C THR A 17 -3.35 34.12 0.03
N LEU A 18 -4.42 34.59 -0.61
CA LEU A 18 -5.69 33.88 -0.73
C LEU A 18 -5.70 33.19 -2.11
N ALA A 19 -5.36 31.91 -2.12
CA ALA A 19 -5.71 30.96 -3.17
C ALA A 19 -5.77 29.56 -2.52
N GLY A 20 -6.86 28.79 -2.57
CA GLY A 20 -8.17 29.03 -3.16
C GLY A 20 -9.24 28.17 -2.47
N SER A 21 -10.47 28.66 -2.51
CA SER A 21 -11.72 27.95 -2.21
C SER A 21 -12.71 28.19 -3.36
N CYS A 22 -13.69 27.31 -3.46
CA CYS A 22 -14.49 26.91 -4.62
C CYS A 22 -15.24 27.98 -5.47
N SER A 23 -15.25 27.69 -6.80
CA SER A 23 -16.30 27.88 -7.83
C SER A 23 -16.53 29.23 -8.56
N LYS A 24 -16.30 29.26 -9.90
CA LYS A 24 -17.32 29.51 -10.98
C LYS A 24 -16.78 29.46 -12.44
N LYS A 25 -17.73 29.17 -13.36
CA LYS A 25 -17.74 28.92 -14.84
C LYS A 25 -16.76 29.70 -15.74
N LEU A 26 -16.26 29.03 -16.79
CA LEU A 26 -16.09 29.60 -18.13
C LEU A 26 -16.07 28.48 -19.21
N ASP A 27 -16.85 28.65 -20.28
CA ASP A 27 -16.85 27.82 -21.49
C ASP A 27 -15.48 27.88 -22.17
N LEU A 28 -15.06 26.77 -22.82
CA LEU A 28 -14.40 26.76 -24.14
C LEU A 28 -14.14 25.32 -24.62
N ASP A 29 -14.46 25.10 -25.90
CA ASP A 29 -14.37 23.88 -26.70
C ASP A 29 -12.98 23.22 -26.68
N HIS A 30 -12.95 21.88 -26.63
CA HIS A 30 -11.80 21.08 -27.02
C HIS A 30 -12.17 20.03 -28.06
N LYS A 31 -11.87 20.35 -29.32
CA LYS A 31 -11.54 19.37 -30.35
C LYS A 31 -10.05 19.01 -30.24
N ASP A 32 -9.78 17.78 -30.70
CA ASP A 32 -8.49 17.19 -31.05
C ASP A 32 -7.66 16.59 -29.91
N LEU A 33 -7.52 15.25 -29.96
CA LEU A 33 -6.28 14.57 -30.35
C LEU A 33 -6.50 13.04 -30.38
N ALA A 34 -6.85 12.51 -31.55
CA ALA A 34 -6.79 11.08 -31.85
C ALA A 34 -5.55 10.81 -32.71
N GLN A 35 -4.58 10.05 -32.19
CA GLN A 35 -3.47 9.50 -32.97
C GLN A 35 -3.28 8.00 -32.66
N ASN A 36 -3.67 7.17 -33.63
CA ASN A 36 -3.18 5.83 -33.99
C ASN A 36 -2.63 4.90 -32.89
N GLU A 37 -3.50 4.07 -32.30
CA GLU A 37 -3.11 2.88 -31.51
C GLU A 37 -2.91 1.67 -32.44
N LYS A 38 -1.75 1.00 -32.38
CA LYS A 38 -1.60 -0.37 -32.89
C LYS A 38 -2.42 -1.31 -32.00
N GLU A 39 -3.29 -2.15 -32.57
CA GLU A 39 -4.14 -3.08 -31.79
C GLU A 39 -3.30 -3.98 -30.87
N GLN A 40 -3.55 -3.90 -29.56
CA GLN A 40 -2.89 -4.72 -28.54
C GLN A 40 -3.57 -6.09 -28.39
N ILE A 41 -2.79 -7.13 -28.06
CA ILE A 41 -3.28 -8.51 -27.83
C ILE A 41 -3.53 -8.69 -26.33
N VAL A 42 -4.77 -8.98 -25.94
CA VAL A 42 -5.15 -9.10 -24.53
C VAL A 42 -5.09 -10.56 -24.06
N LEU A 43 -4.19 -10.91 -23.13
CA LEU A 43 -3.96 -12.28 -22.62
C LEU A 43 -4.02 -12.37 -21.09
N SER A 44 -4.56 -13.44 -20.51
CA SER A 44 -4.49 -13.68 -19.07
C SER A 44 -3.08 -13.99 -18.57
N PRO A 45 -2.80 -13.82 -17.26
CA PRO A 45 -1.59 -14.31 -16.61
C PRO A 45 -1.21 -15.73 -17.02
N GLU A 46 -2.20 -16.62 -16.98
CA GLU A 46 -2.04 -18.02 -17.26
C GLU A 46 -1.78 -18.27 -18.76
N GLU A 47 -2.47 -17.53 -19.64
CA GLU A 47 -2.19 -17.53 -21.08
C GLU A 47 -0.74 -17.07 -21.35
N ILE A 48 -0.27 -15.99 -20.71
CA ILE A 48 1.11 -15.49 -20.84
C ILE A 48 2.13 -16.53 -20.38
N ILE A 49 1.94 -17.11 -19.19
CA ILE A 49 2.84 -18.14 -18.63
C ILE A 49 2.90 -19.36 -19.55
N SER A 50 1.77 -19.74 -20.17
CA SER A 50 1.70 -20.90 -21.06
C SER A 50 2.62 -20.82 -22.29
N ILE A 51 3.04 -19.61 -22.69
CA ILE A 51 3.92 -19.36 -23.84
C ILE A 51 5.30 -18.80 -23.46
N ALA A 52 5.48 -18.29 -22.24
CA ALA A 52 6.69 -17.57 -21.83
C ALA A 52 7.94 -18.46 -21.75
N TYR A 53 7.76 -19.74 -21.38
CA TYR A 53 8.85 -20.67 -21.09
C TYR A 53 8.79 -21.90 -22.00
N GLU A 54 9.05 -21.69 -23.28
CA GLU A 54 8.99 -22.75 -24.29
C GLU A 54 10.06 -23.81 -24.04
N HIS A 55 11.28 -23.36 -23.74
CA HIS A 55 12.43 -24.21 -23.43
C HIS A 55 13.13 -23.71 -22.15
N PRO A 56 12.60 -24.06 -20.97
CA PRO A 56 13.16 -23.66 -19.69
C PRO A 56 14.66 -23.87 -19.60
N LYS A 57 15.40 -22.80 -19.32
CA LYS A 57 16.85 -22.80 -19.14
C LYS A 57 17.24 -22.68 -17.69
N GLU A 58 18.42 -23.21 -17.42
CA GLU A 58 19.16 -22.90 -16.21
C GLU A 58 19.79 -21.51 -16.38
N LEU A 59 19.77 -20.71 -15.31
CA LEU A 59 20.39 -19.40 -15.27
C LEU A 59 21.92 -19.51 -15.30
N GLU A 60 22.56 -18.51 -15.89
CA GLU A 60 24.01 -18.37 -15.87
C GLU A 60 24.50 -17.95 -14.47
N GLU A 61 25.74 -18.30 -14.12
CA GLU A 61 26.31 -17.98 -12.79
C GLU A 61 26.27 -16.49 -12.45
N SER A 62 26.44 -15.61 -13.44
CA SER A 62 26.32 -14.17 -13.24
C SER A 62 24.91 -13.75 -12.84
N GLU A 63 23.88 -14.38 -13.42
CA GLU A 63 22.47 -14.09 -13.09
C GLU A 63 22.13 -14.58 -11.67
N ILE A 64 22.68 -15.74 -11.29
CA ILE A 64 22.54 -16.29 -9.93
C ILE A 64 23.18 -15.35 -8.89
N ILE A 65 24.35 -14.79 -9.20
CA ILE A 65 25.02 -13.82 -8.32
C ILE A 65 24.22 -12.51 -8.23
N GLU A 66 23.63 -12.03 -9.33
CA GLU A 66 22.75 -10.86 -9.28
C GLU A 66 21.51 -11.10 -8.40
N ILE A 67 20.87 -12.28 -8.49
CA ILE A 67 19.77 -12.65 -7.59
C ILE A 67 20.23 -12.64 -6.12
N ALA A 68 21.45 -13.09 -5.84
CA ALA A 68 22.02 -13.05 -4.50
C ALA A 68 22.28 -11.62 -3.99
N LYS A 69 22.67 -10.69 -4.89
CA LYS A 69 22.92 -9.27 -4.58
C LYS A 69 21.62 -8.50 -4.33
N ASP A 70 20.59 -8.79 -5.12
CA ASP A 70 19.29 -8.13 -5.05
C ASP A 70 18.44 -8.59 -3.86
N PHE A 71 18.77 -9.73 -3.26
CA PHE A 71 18.10 -10.23 -2.06
C PHE A 71 18.29 -9.24 -0.88
N PRO A 72 17.22 -8.64 -0.32
CA PRO A 72 17.33 -7.60 0.70
C PRO A 72 17.91 -8.17 2.00
N LEU A 73 19.19 -7.90 2.24
CA LEU A 73 19.96 -8.32 3.41
C LEU A 73 19.63 -7.48 4.66
N GLU A 74 18.35 -7.31 5.00
CA GLU A 74 17.92 -6.55 6.21
C GLU A 74 18.05 -7.37 7.52
N LEU A 75 19.20 -8.03 7.73
CA LEU A 75 19.56 -8.62 9.04
C LEU A 75 21.00 -8.29 9.42
N ARG A 76 21.34 -6.99 9.45
CA ARG A 76 22.61 -6.52 10.02
C ARG A 76 22.39 -5.32 10.96
N PRO A 77 22.84 -5.41 12.22
CA PRO A 77 23.17 -4.22 12.98
C PRO A 77 24.46 -3.64 12.38
N GLY A 78 24.35 -2.58 11.57
CA GLY A 78 25.49 -1.90 10.97
C GLY A 78 25.13 -1.08 9.73
N THR A 79 25.51 0.19 9.73
CA THR A 79 25.22 1.25 8.76
C THR A 79 25.34 0.88 7.27
N LYS A 80 24.43 1.46 6.48
CA LYS A 80 24.16 1.34 5.02
C LYS A 80 25.33 1.53 4.02
N SER A 81 26.61 1.44 4.41
CA SER A 81 27.75 1.77 3.52
C SER A 81 28.56 0.59 2.99
N ASN A 82 28.16 -0.68 3.19
CA ASN A 82 29.02 -1.84 2.91
C ASN A 82 28.54 -2.79 1.78
N ASN A 83 27.46 -2.49 1.06
CA ASN A 83 27.00 -3.38 -0.02
C ASN A 83 28.01 -3.48 -1.18
N ASP A 84 28.77 -2.42 -1.47
CA ASP A 84 29.82 -2.42 -2.51
C ASP A 84 31.07 -3.25 -2.15
N ARG A 85 31.12 -3.86 -0.96
CA ARG A 85 32.26 -4.69 -0.50
C ARG A 85 31.89 -6.15 -0.20
N ALA A 86 30.65 -6.56 -0.49
CA ALA A 86 30.25 -7.95 -0.33
C ALA A 86 30.80 -8.81 -1.47
N VAL A 87 31.48 -9.91 -1.13
CA VAL A 87 31.96 -10.94 -2.05
C VAL A 87 30.94 -12.07 -2.09
N TYR A 88 30.55 -12.46 -3.30
CA TYR A 88 29.60 -13.53 -3.58
C TYR A 88 30.34 -14.66 -4.28
N ALA A 89 30.19 -15.89 -3.79
CA ALA A 89 30.83 -17.06 -4.37
C ALA A 89 29.86 -18.23 -4.41
N ILE A 90 29.68 -18.83 -5.59
CA ILE A 90 28.97 -20.09 -5.73
C ILE A 90 29.85 -21.19 -5.14
N ASN A 91 29.33 -21.95 -4.18
CA ASN A 91 30.11 -23.01 -3.54
C ASN A 91 29.61 -24.41 -3.95
N LYS A 92 28.32 -24.59 -4.17
CA LYS A 92 27.74 -25.88 -4.52
C LYS A 92 26.53 -25.76 -5.44
N LYS A 93 26.37 -26.74 -6.33
CA LYS A 93 25.17 -26.99 -7.12
C LYS A 93 24.53 -28.31 -6.71
N MET A 94 23.20 -28.33 -6.64
CA MET A 94 22.38 -29.51 -6.39
C MET A 94 21.20 -29.53 -7.35
N TYR A 95 20.55 -30.67 -7.47
CA TYR A 95 19.34 -30.83 -8.27
C TYR A 95 18.17 -31.26 -7.39
N LEU A 96 17.06 -30.53 -7.52
CA LEU A 96 15.81 -30.79 -6.84
C LEU A 96 14.89 -31.61 -7.75
N GLY A 97 14.53 -32.81 -7.28
CA GLY A 97 13.62 -33.73 -7.93
C GLY A 97 12.14 -33.43 -7.68
N LYS A 98 11.27 -34.21 -8.32
CA LYS A 98 9.80 -34.03 -8.28
C LYS A 98 9.20 -34.31 -6.90
N ASN A 99 9.82 -35.12 -6.05
CA ASN A 99 9.30 -35.44 -4.72
C ASN A 99 9.95 -34.58 -3.62
N GLY A 100 10.69 -33.53 -3.99
CA GLY A 100 11.36 -32.64 -3.05
C GLY A 100 12.77 -33.09 -2.64
N GLU A 101 13.28 -34.17 -3.23
CA GLU A 101 14.61 -34.72 -2.96
C GLU A 101 15.73 -33.88 -3.59
N LEU A 102 16.80 -33.65 -2.82
CA LEU A 102 18.03 -33.02 -3.31
C LEU A 102 19.09 -34.07 -3.59
N THR A 103 19.74 -33.94 -4.75
CA THR A 103 20.85 -34.80 -5.18
C THR A 103 22.00 -33.96 -5.75
N ASN A 104 23.23 -34.46 -5.63
CA ASN A 104 24.40 -33.85 -6.26
C ASN A 104 24.50 -34.21 -7.74
N ASP A 105 23.97 -35.38 -8.12
CA ASP A 105 23.93 -35.83 -9.50
C ASP A 105 22.69 -35.29 -10.18
N ARG A 106 22.85 -34.82 -11.42
CA ARG A 106 21.71 -34.56 -12.30
C ARG A 106 20.99 -35.89 -12.49
N ILE A 107 19.74 -35.98 -12.03
CA ILE A 107 18.96 -37.22 -12.13
C ILE A 107 18.91 -37.62 -13.61
N GLY A 108 19.45 -38.81 -13.91
CA GLY A 108 19.54 -39.36 -15.26
C GLY A 108 18.16 -39.47 -15.91
N LEU A 109 17.97 -38.67 -16.96
CA LEU A 109 16.70 -38.42 -17.63
C LEU A 109 16.25 -39.62 -18.48
N LYS A 110 15.31 -40.42 -17.98
CA LYS A 110 14.45 -41.28 -18.83
C LYS A 110 12.98 -41.00 -18.52
N GLY A 111 12.35 -40.17 -19.35
CA GLY A 111 10.90 -39.91 -19.32
C GLY A 111 10.54 -38.42 -19.28
N THR A 112 9.40 -38.07 -19.88
CA THR A 112 8.86 -36.71 -20.04
C THR A 112 8.27 -36.10 -18.75
N ASP A 113 8.27 -36.85 -17.64
CA ASP A 113 7.43 -36.55 -16.47
C ASP A 113 8.22 -36.12 -15.21
N GLN A 114 9.53 -35.85 -15.33
CA GLN A 114 10.38 -35.62 -14.17
C GLN A 114 11.11 -34.27 -14.19
N ILE A 115 10.89 -33.52 -13.11
CA ILE A 115 11.46 -32.21 -12.80
C ILE A 115 12.86 -32.41 -12.17
N SER A 116 13.87 -31.71 -12.69
CA SER A 116 15.22 -31.66 -12.11
C SER A 116 15.68 -30.20 -12.11
N LEU A 117 15.47 -29.50 -10.99
CA LEU A 117 15.69 -28.05 -10.88
C LEU A 117 17.05 -27.76 -10.25
N PRO A 118 17.88 -26.90 -10.87
CA PRO A 118 19.17 -26.55 -10.29
C PRO A 118 19.00 -25.62 -9.09
N ILE A 119 19.59 -26.01 -7.96
CA ILE A 119 19.67 -25.24 -6.72
C ILE A 119 21.13 -24.93 -6.44
N TYR A 120 21.48 -23.65 -6.34
CA TYR A 120 22.81 -23.18 -6.03
C TYR A 120 22.91 -22.73 -4.59
N ASP A 121 24.00 -23.10 -3.91
CA ASP A 121 24.42 -22.41 -2.69
C ASP A 121 25.38 -21.28 -3.06
N VAL A 122 25.19 -20.13 -2.42
CA VAL A 122 25.98 -18.93 -2.63
C VAL A 122 26.44 -18.41 -1.28
N ASP A 123 27.75 -18.41 -1.07
CA ASP A 123 28.39 -17.77 0.06
C ASP A 123 28.44 -16.25 -0.17
N ILE A 124 28.01 -15.50 0.84
CA ILE A 124 28.02 -14.03 0.84
C ILE A 124 28.83 -13.58 2.04
N SER A 125 29.89 -12.81 1.80
CA SER A 125 30.80 -12.35 2.84
C SER A 125 31.15 -10.88 2.68
N ASN A 126 31.27 -10.13 3.77
CA ASN A 126 31.68 -8.72 3.72
C ASN A 126 32.73 -8.34 4.78
N GLY A 127 33.66 -9.26 5.04
CA GLY A 127 34.73 -9.09 6.02
C GLY A 127 34.30 -9.28 7.48
N SER A 128 33.10 -8.83 7.88
CA SER A 128 32.59 -8.94 9.25
C SER A 128 31.52 -10.02 9.45
N SER A 129 30.91 -10.52 8.37
CA SER A 129 29.86 -11.54 8.45
C SER A 129 29.90 -12.45 7.23
N LYS A 130 29.57 -13.73 7.44
CA LYS A 130 29.42 -14.76 6.41
C LYS A 130 28.01 -15.32 6.47
N MET A 131 27.33 -15.41 5.34
CA MET A 131 26.00 -15.99 5.23
C MET A 131 25.92 -16.86 3.97
N LYS A 132 24.91 -17.72 3.92
CA LYS A 132 24.63 -18.56 2.76
C LYS A 132 23.26 -18.27 2.20
N ALA A 133 23.12 -18.22 0.89
CA ALA A 133 21.84 -18.19 0.18
C ALA A 133 21.69 -19.45 -0.66
N TYR A 134 20.47 -19.98 -0.77
CA TYR A 134 20.11 -21.09 -1.64
C TYR A 134 19.18 -20.56 -2.70
N ILE A 135 19.55 -20.73 -3.97
CA ILE A 135 18.92 -20.06 -5.11
C ILE A 135 18.44 -21.11 -6.09
N CYS A 136 17.17 -21.03 -6.48
CA CYS A 136 16.66 -21.81 -7.61
C CYS A 136 17.10 -21.14 -8.91
N ALA A 137 17.86 -21.85 -9.73
CA ALA A 137 18.41 -21.34 -11.00
C ALA A 137 17.57 -21.78 -12.21
N ASP A 138 16.31 -22.18 -12.02
CA ASP A 138 15.39 -22.39 -13.13
C ASP A 138 14.79 -21.04 -13.55
N GLU A 139 14.87 -20.67 -14.84
CA GLU A 139 14.41 -19.36 -15.33
C GLU A 139 12.92 -19.07 -15.06
N ARG A 140 12.13 -20.13 -14.82
CA ARG A 140 10.71 -19.98 -14.45
C ARG A 140 10.53 -19.55 -13.00
N PHE A 141 11.51 -19.84 -12.14
CA PHE A 141 11.49 -19.51 -10.71
C PHE A 141 12.89 -19.10 -10.18
N PRO A 142 13.43 -17.95 -10.63
CA PRO A 142 14.78 -17.52 -10.30
C PRO A 142 14.83 -16.75 -8.96
N GLU A 143 14.73 -17.48 -7.83
CA GLU A 143 14.53 -16.87 -6.51
C GLU A 143 15.46 -17.46 -5.44
N VAL A 144 15.79 -16.65 -4.42
CA VAL A 144 16.40 -17.13 -3.17
C VAL A 144 15.33 -17.91 -2.38
N ILE A 145 15.50 -19.22 -2.30
CA ILE A 145 14.53 -20.12 -1.65
C ILE A 145 14.81 -20.28 -0.15
N ALA A 146 16.04 -20.05 0.29
CA ALA A 146 16.41 -20.02 1.70
C ALA A 146 17.72 -19.27 1.92
N TYR A 147 17.98 -18.84 3.15
CA TYR A 147 19.28 -18.30 3.56
C TYR A 147 19.63 -18.68 5.00
N VAL A 148 20.92 -18.67 5.32
CA VAL A 148 21.48 -18.92 6.65
C VAL A 148 22.24 -17.67 7.09
N PRO A 149 21.73 -16.90 8.06
CA PRO A 149 22.43 -15.72 8.56
C PRO A 149 23.68 -16.09 9.38
N SER A 150 24.59 -15.13 9.50
CA SER A 150 25.86 -15.30 10.24
C SER A 150 25.71 -15.52 11.75
N THR A 151 24.51 -15.29 12.30
CA THR A 151 24.22 -15.41 13.73
C THR A 151 23.90 -16.84 14.17
N LEU A 152 23.70 -17.77 13.23
CA LEU A 152 23.41 -19.17 13.55
C LEU A 152 24.70 -19.94 13.86
N ASP A 153 24.58 -20.96 14.72
CA ASP A 153 25.70 -21.84 15.08
C ASP A 153 26.32 -22.45 13.82
N SER A 154 27.65 -22.50 13.77
CA SER A 154 28.45 -23.24 12.78
C SER A 154 27.99 -24.70 12.54
N LYS A 155 27.30 -25.31 13.50
CA LYS A 155 26.72 -26.66 13.40
C LYS A 155 25.33 -26.70 12.75
N PHE A 156 24.75 -25.56 12.37
CA PHE A 156 23.45 -25.50 11.73
C PHE A 156 23.51 -26.10 10.31
N ILE A 157 22.79 -27.20 10.12
CA ILE A 157 22.67 -27.89 8.83
C ILE A 157 21.28 -27.58 8.26
N ILE A 158 21.22 -26.68 7.28
CA ILE A 158 19.93 -26.25 6.71
C ILE A 158 19.16 -27.40 6.03
N THR A 159 19.87 -28.40 5.49
CA THR A 159 19.24 -29.53 4.79
C THR A 159 18.35 -30.36 5.70
N ASP A 160 18.60 -30.31 7.01
CA ASP A 160 17.83 -31.05 8.02
C ASP A 160 16.67 -30.21 8.56
N HIS A 161 16.55 -28.94 8.13
CA HIS A 161 15.56 -28.00 8.65
C HIS A 161 14.22 -28.10 7.87
N PRO A 162 13.08 -28.27 8.56
CA PRO A 162 11.78 -28.50 7.91
C PRO A 162 11.32 -27.33 7.02
N MET A 163 11.69 -26.09 7.36
CA MET A 163 11.38 -24.93 6.52
C MET A 163 12.12 -24.96 5.18
N TYR A 164 13.32 -25.55 5.13
CA TYR A 164 14.06 -25.70 3.88
C TYR A 164 13.39 -26.73 2.99
N ALA A 165 13.00 -27.89 3.54
CA ALA A 165 12.20 -28.88 2.83
C ALA A 165 10.87 -28.29 2.30
N TYR A 166 10.20 -27.46 3.11
CA TYR A 166 8.98 -26.76 2.69
C TYR A 166 9.24 -25.79 1.54
N SER A 167 10.35 -25.03 1.59
CA SER A 167 10.74 -24.11 0.51
C SER A 167 10.99 -24.85 -0.80
N LEU A 168 11.65 -26.01 -0.78
CA LEU A 168 11.88 -26.87 -1.95
C LEU A 168 10.55 -27.38 -2.52
N GLY A 169 9.62 -27.81 -1.66
CA GLY A 169 8.27 -28.22 -2.08
C GLY A 169 7.49 -27.09 -2.79
N ILE A 170 7.66 -25.83 -2.36
CA ILE A 170 7.06 -24.67 -3.05
C ILE A 170 7.61 -24.53 -4.47
N VAL A 171 8.92 -24.69 -4.67
CA VAL A 171 9.54 -24.63 -6.00
C VAL A 171 8.93 -25.69 -6.91
N VAL A 172 8.90 -26.94 -6.47
CA VAL A 172 8.33 -28.07 -7.22
C VAL A 172 6.87 -27.80 -7.60
N ASN A 173 6.05 -27.38 -6.64
CA ASN A 173 4.64 -27.08 -6.88
C ASN A 173 4.45 -25.94 -7.88
N ARG A 174 5.30 -24.92 -7.83
CA ARG A 174 5.25 -23.79 -8.76
C ARG A 174 5.59 -24.21 -10.19
N ILE A 175 6.65 -25.00 -10.37
CA ILE A 175 7.02 -25.52 -11.69
C ILE A 175 5.94 -26.45 -12.24
N ASN A 176 5.38 -27.33 -11.40
CA ASN A 176 4.25 -28.18 -11.78
C ASN A 176 3.03 -27.36 -12.25
N TYR A 177 2.73 -26.25 -11.58
CA TYR A 177 1.66 -25.35 -11.99
C TYR A 177 1.93 -24.75 -13.37
N TYR A 178 3.14 -24.26 -13.63
CA TYR A 178 3.51 -23.72 -14.95
C TYR A 178 3.43 -24.77 -16.07
N ASN A 179 3.86 -26.00 -15.80
CA ASN A 179 3.73 -27.10 -16.76
C ASN A 179 2.24 -27.37 -17.07
N LYS A 180 1.37 -27.42 -16.04
CA LYS A 180 -0.08 -27.57 -16.24
C LYS A 180 -0.69 -26.44 -17.09
N LEU A 181 -0.25 -25.20 -16.88
CA LEU A 181 -0.71 -24.07 -17.70
C LEU A 181 -0.26 -24.19 -19.16
N LYS A 182 1.00 -24.59 -19.38
CA LYS A 182 1.51 -24.87 -20.72
C LYS A 182 0.68 -25.95 -21.42
N ASP A 183 0.42 -27.06 -20.75
CA ASP A 183 -0.34 -28.18 -21.32
C ASP A 183 -1.81 -27.79 -21.63
N SER A 184 -2.43 -26.99 -20.75
CA SER A 184 -3.86 -26.68 -20.84
C SER A 184 -4.21 -25.45 -21.68
N LEU A 185 -3.33 -24.45 -21.75
CA LEU A 185 -3.65 -23.14 -22.34
C LEU A 185 -2.80 -22.76 -23.54
N ARG A 186 -1.64 -23.40 -23.78
CA ARG A 186 -0.70 -22.94 -24.81
C ARG A 186 -1.35 -22.90 -26.19
N ASN A 187 -2.00 -23.97 -26.63
CA ASN A 187 -2.60 -24.02 -27.98
C ASN A 187 -3.66 -22.94 -28.17
N LYS A 188 -4.56 -22.76 -27.19
CA LYS A 188 -5.58 -21.71 -27.22
C LYS A 188 -4.96 -20.31 -27.25
N THR A 189 -3.89 -20.10 -26.49
CA THR A 189 -3.16 -18.83 -26.46
C THR A 189 -2.47 -18.54 -27.80
N VAL A 190 -1.86 -19.55 -28.42
CA VAL A 190 -1.21 -19.44 -29.73
C VAL A 190 -2.23 -19.13 -30.83
N GLU A 191 -3.39 -19.77 -30.82
CA GLU A 191 -4.50 -19.47 -31.75
C GLU A 191 -4.95 -18.02 -31.60
N LYS A 192 -5.20 -17.57 -30.36
CA LYS A 192 -5.59 -16.19 -30.06
C LYS A 192 -4.57 -15.15 -30.53
N ILE A 193 -3.27 -15.46 -30.45
CA ILE A 193 -2.21 -14.60 -30.99
C ILE A 193 -2.25 -14.61 -32.51
N LYS A 194 -2.34 -15.80 -33.13
CA LYS A 194 -2.40 -15.98 -34.58
C LYS A 194 -3.56 -15.22 -35.21
N ASP A 195 -4.74 -15.23 -34.57
CA ASP A 195 -5.91 -14.49 -35.03
C ASP A 195 -5.67 -12.97 -35.06
N LYS A 196 -4.77 -12.46 -34.20
CA LYS A 196 -4.44 -11.03 -34.13
C LYS A 196 -3.29 -10.59 -35.02
N ILE A 197 -2.28 -11.44 -35.22
CA ILE A 197 -1.06 -11.05 -35.98
C ILE A 197 -0.93 -11.76 -37.34
N GLY A 198 -1.82 -12.70 -37.64
CA GLY A 198 -1.86 -13.49 -38.88
C GLY A 198 -0.76 -14.55 -38.96
N THR A 199 0.51 -14.12 -38.97
CA THR A 199 1.68 -14.99 -39.11
C THR A 199 2.42 -15.12 -37.79
N LEU A 200 2.59 -16.35 -37.31
CA LEU A 200 3.37 -16.62 -36.12
C LEU A 200 4.88 -16.60 -36.42
N PRO A 201 5.71 -16.11 -35.50
CA PRO A 201 7.16 -16.21 -35.62
C PRO A 201 7.62 -17.67 -35.58
N GLU A 202 8.69 -17.98 -36.30
CA GLU A 202 9.24 -19.35 -36.39
C GLU A 202 9.88 -19.84 -35.08
N LYS A 203 10.35 -18.92 -34.23
CA LYS A 203 11.00 -19.21 -32.94
C LYS A 203 10.67 -18.15 -31.89
N ASP A 204 10.79 -18.54 -30.62
CA ASP A 204 10.65 -17.66 -29.45
C ASP A 204 9.37 -16.80 -29.52
N LEU A 205 8.21 -17.46 -29.62
CA LEU A 205 6.92 -16.81 -29.82
C LEU A 205 6.71 -15.66 -28.84
N PHE A 206 6.84 -15.94 -27.54
CA PHE A 206 6.63 -14.94 -26.50
C PHE A 206 7.57 -13.74 -26.64
N LYS A 207 8.86 -13.97 -26.87
CA LYS A 207 9.85 -12.88 -27.03
C LYS A 207 9.53 -11.98 -28.22
N SER A 208 9.02 -12.58 -29.29
CA SER A 208 8.64 -11.86 -30.52
C SER A 208 7.37 -11.03 -30.33
N VAL A 209 6.38 -11.50 -29.57
CA VAL A 209 5.09 -10.82 -29.41
C VAL A 209 4.92 -10.06 -28.09
N LYS A 210 5.86 -10.15 -27.13
CA LYS A 210 5.73 -9.55 -25.78
C LYS A 210 5.42 -8.05 -25.79
N HIS A 211 5.86 -7.33 -26.81
CA HIS A 211 5.63 -5.89 -26.95
C HIS A 211 4.19 -5.54 -27.41
N LEU A 212 3.45 -6.53 -27.92
CA LEU A 212 2.06 -6.41 -28.34
C LEU A 212 1.08 -6.94 -27.29
N ILE A 213 1.57 -7.70 -26.30
CA ILE A 213 0.75 -8.33 -25.28
C ILE A 213 0.41 -7.33 -24.18
N LYS A 214 -0.88 -7.22 -23.86
CA LYS A 214 -1.42 -6.60 -22.66
C LYS A 214 -2.06 -7.68 -21.79
N SER A 215 -1.70 -7.73 -20.51
CA SER A 215 -2.35 -8.68 -19.60
C SER A 215 -3.83 -8.27 -19.39
N ASN A 216 -4.74 -9.24 -19.45
CA ASN A 216 -6.14 -9.10 -19.07
C ASN A 216 -6.33 -9.20 -17.55
N GLN A 217 -5.24 -9.53 -16.82
CA GLN A 217 -5.21 -9.30 -15.40
C GLN A 217 -5.50 -7.82 -15.24
N SER A 218 -6.63 -7.53 -14.63
CA SER A 218 -6.84 -6.27 -13.94
C SER A 218 -5.76 -6.20 -12.86
N VAL A 219 -4.53 -5.84 -13.25
CA VAL A 219 -3.73 -4.97 -12.40
C VAL A 219 -4.57 -3.72 -12.40
N GLY A 220 -5.41 -3.58 -11.37
CA GLY A 220 -6.25 -2.41 -11.24
C GLY A 220 -5.32 -1.23 -11.35
N THR A 221 -5.35 -0.51 -12.48
CA THR A 221 -4.70 0.79 -12.63
C THR A 221 -5.33 1.82 -11.68
N LYS A 222 -6.33 1.37 -10.91
CA LYS A 222 -6.98 2.02 -9.79
C LYS A 222 -6.81 1.10 -8.59
N SER A 223 -6.25 1.65 -7.52
CA SER A 223 -6.19 1.03 -6.20
C SER A 223 -7.59 0.91 -5.61
N LEU A 224 -8.42 0.03 -6.17
CA LEU A 224 -9.72 -0.27 -5.60
C LEU A 224 -9.51 -0.97 -4.26
N VAL A 225 -10.29 -0.59 -3.25
CA VAL A 225 -10.26 -1.25 -1.95
C VAL A 225 -10.61 -2.72 -2.07
N ILE A 226 -9.82 -3.60 -1.45
CA ILE A 226 -10.12 -5.03 -1.35
C ILE A 226 -10.17 -5.46 0.12
N GLY A 227 -11.12 -6.35 0.44
CA GLY A 227 -11.24 -6.97 1.77
C GLY A 227 -10.38 -8.23 1.94
N SER A 228 -10.04 -8.90 0.84
CA SER A 228 -9.21 -10.10 0.82
C SER A 228 -8.24 -10.08 -0.35
N PHE A 229 -7.06 -10.68 -0.15
CA PHE A 229 -6.02 -10.68 -1.18
C PHE A 229 -6.36 -11.68 -2.29
N PRO A 230 -6.19 -11.29 -3.57
CA PRO A 230 -6.50 -12.16 -4.70
C PRO A 230 -5.50 -13.32 -4.83
N THR A 231 -4.33 -13.20 -4.22
CA THR A 231 -3.24 -14.17 -4.31
C THR A 231 -2.60 -14.41 -2.95
N THR A 232 -1.69 -15.39 -2.88
CA THR A 232 -0.99 -15.75 -1.64
C THR A 232 -0.22 -14.56 -1.07
N VAL A 233 -0.52 -14.24 0.18
CA VAL A 233 0.23 -13.27 0.99
C VAL A 233 1.58 -13.87 1.36
N ILE A 234 2.65 -13.15 1.03
CA ILE A 234 4.03 -13.53 1.35
C ILE A 234 4.48 -12.85 2.64
N ASN A 235 4.12 -11.58 2.77
CA ASN A 235 4.42 -10.77 3.94
C ASN A 235 3.24 -9.86 4.23
N LYS A 236 2.96 -9.61 5.50
CA LYS A 236 1.90 -8.73 5.96
C LYS A 236 2.30 -8.12 7.29
N ILE A 237 2.19 -6.79 7.36
CA ILE A 237 2.28 -6.02 8.59
C ILE A 237 0.92 -5.34 8.81
N GLY A 238 0.41 -5.41 10.04
CA GLY A 238 -0.90 -4.88 10.40
C GLY A 238 -2.07 -5.64 9.75
N PRO A 239 -3.27 -5.04 9.69
CA PRO A 239 -3.60 -3.71 10.19
C PRO A 239 -3.41 -3.60 11.70
N PHE A 240 -2.88 -2.48 12.18
CA PHE A 240 -2.64 -2.25 13.60
C PHE A 240 -3.87 -1.69 14.32
N THR A 241 -4.71 -0.91 13.63
CA THR A 241 -5.92 -0.37 14.23
C THR A 241 -7.00 -1.44 14.30
N THR A 242 -7.68 -1.53 15.45
CA THR A 242 -8.84 -2.42 15.65
C THR A 242 -10.16 -1.64 15.68
N THR A 243 -10.09 -0.31 15.72
CA THR A 243 -11.24 0.58 15.69
C THR A 243 -11.72 0.77 14.26
N LEU A 244 -13.03 0.86 14.09
CA LEU A 244 -13.73 1.18 12.85
C LEU A 244 -14.71 2.31 13.18
N TRP A 245 -14.19 3.45 13.63
CA TRP A 245 -15.01 4.59 14.06
C TRP A 245 -15.53 5.42 12.88
N ASP A 246 -16.63 6.14 13.09
CA ASP A 246 -17.31 6.93 12.07
C ASP A 246 -17.32 8.43 12.42
N GLN A 247 -17.79 9.27 11.50
CA GLN A 247 -17.90 10.71 11.68
C GLN A 247 -19.29 11.16 12.18
N GLY A 248 -20.32 10.31 12.04
CA GLY A 248 -21.71 10.65 12.37
C GLY A 248 -22.38 11.48 11.28
N TRP A 249 -22.76 10.82 10.17
CA TRP A 249 -23.34 11.45 8.98
C TRP A 249 -24.88 11.36 8.89
N ASP A 250 -25.52 10.65 9.81
CA ASP A 250 -26.98 10.46 9.79
C ASP A 250 -27.74 11.66 10.36
N PHE A 251 -29.02 11.78 9.96
CA PHE A 251 -29.99 12.75 10.48
C PHE A 251 -30.14 12.71 12.02
N TYR A 252 -29.68 11.63 12.67
CA TYR A 252 -29.69 11.46 14.11
C TYR A 252 -28.28 11.46 14.68
N ALA A 253 -28.10 12.16 15.79
CA ALA A 253 -26.86 12.18 16.53
C ALA A 253 -26.51 10.77 17.04
N ASN A 254 -25.30 10.30 16.74
CA ASN A 254 -24.78 9.03 17.23
C ASN A 254 -23.61 9.25 18.19
N ALA A 255 -23.00 8.15 18.66
CA ALA A 255 -21.92 8.22 19.63
C ALA A 255 -20.78 9.16 19.21
N TYR A 256 -20.49 9.28 17.91
CA TYR A 256 -19.35 10.04 17.38
C TYR A 256 -19.59 11.55 17.28
N ASN A 257 -20.83 12.00 17.03
CA ASN A 257 -21.11 13.42 16.76
C ASN A 257 -22.06 14.09 17.77
N HIS A 258 -22.63 13.38 18.75
CA HIS A 258 -23.68 13.96 19.60
C HIS A 258 -23.23 15.09 20.56
N LYS A 259 -21.91 15.31 20.74
CA LYS A 259 -21.36 16.50 21.44
C LYS A 259 -20.74 17.53 20.50
N MET A 260 -20.79 17.29 19.19
CA MET A 260 -20.34 18.26 18.19
C MET A 260 -21.31 19.46 18.16
N PRO A 261 -20.86 20.65 17.70
CA PRO A 261 -21.72 21.81 17.63
C PRO A 261 -22.98 21.55 16.80
N ALA A 262 -24.12 22.01 17.29
CA ALA A 262 -25.33 22.08 16.47
C ALA A 262 -25.17 23.20 15.43
N ILE A 263 -25.43 22.88 14.17
CA ILE A 263 -25.45 23.82 13.05
C ILE A 263 -26.80 23.74 12.34
N THR A 264 -27.22 24.84 11.71
CA THR A 264 -28.48 24.90 10.97
C THR A 264 -28.20 24.86 9.47
N CYS A 265 -28.58 23.76 8.80
CA CYS A 265 -28.49 23.63 7.35
C CYS A 265 -29.91 23.56 6.76
N GLU A 266 -30.21 24.45 5.81
CA GLU A 266 -31.55 24.57 5.17
C GLU A 266 -32.74 24.54 6.16
N GLY A 267 -32.59 25.21 7.30
CA GLY A 267 -33.63 25.32 8.33
C GLY A 267 -33.72 24.13 9.30
N SER A 268 -32.93 23.07 9.11
CA SER A 268 -32.84 21.92 10.01
C SER A 268 -31.64 22.05 10.95
N ALA A 269 -31.87 21.92 12.26
CA ALA A 269 -30.79 21.83 13.25
C ALA A 269 -30.21 20.41 13.25
N LEU A 270 -28.91 20.31 13.01
CA LEU A 270 -28.17 19.05 12.93
C LEU A 270 -26.89 19.18 13.75
N ASN A 271 -26.43 18.09 14.36
CA ASN A 271 -25.07 18.06 14.90
C ASN A 271 -24.07 17.95 13.75
N ALA A 272 -23.05 18.80 13.76
CA ALA A 272 -21.98 18.70 12.77
C ALA A 272 -21.27 17.34 12.88
N PRO A 273 -20.83 16.72 11.77
CA PRO A 273 -20.05 15.50 11.85
C PRO A 273 -18.73 15.77 12.60
N ALA A 274 -18.15 14.74 13.21
CA ALA A 274 -16.86 14.86 13.89
C ALA A 274 -15.74 15.33 12.94
N GLY A 275 -15.82 14.91 11.66
CA GLY A 275 -14.84 15.24 10.62
C GLY A 275 -13.71 14.19 10.51
N CYS A 276 -13.24 13.96 9.28
CA CYS A 276 -12.29 12.89 8.97
C CYS A 276 -10.96 13.00 9.73
N VAL A 277 -10.42 14.22 9.86
CA VAL A 277 -9.18 14.48 10.60
C VAL A 277 -9.35 14.15 12.09
N THR A 278 -10.48 14.55 12.69
CA THR A 278 -10.83 14.25 14.08
C THR A 278 -10.87 12.74 14.31
N VAL A 279 -11.58 12.01 13.45
CA VAL A 279 -11.72 10.55 13.57
C VAL A 279 -10.39 9.85 13.37
N ALA A 280 -9.59 10.25 12.37
CA ALA A 280 -8.25 9.68 12.15
C ALA A 280 -7.33 9.89 13.36
N VAL A 281 -7.32 11.09 13.95
CA VAL A 281 -6.55 11.39 15.17
C VAL A 281 -7.08 10.60 16.35
N ALA A 282 -8.40 10.52 16.56
CA ALA A 282 -8.99 9.77 17.66
C ALA A 282 -8.67 8.27 17.60
N GLN A 283 -8.76 7.64 16.41
CA GLN A 283 -8.38 6.24 16.21
C GLN A 283 -6.88 5.99 16.42
N MET A 284 -6.04 6.95 16.01
CA MET A 284 -4.59 6.90 16.27
C MET A 284 -4.28 6.99 17.76
N LEU A 285 -4.94 7.86 18.51
CA LEU A 285 -4.81 7.92 19.97
C LEU A 285 -5.31 6.62 20.61
N ALA A 286 -6.40 6.05 20.11
CA ALA A 286 -6.93 4.77 20.62
C ALA A 286 -5.96 3.60 20.45
N LEU A 287 -5.17 3.58 19.36
CA LEU A 287 -4.09 2.61 19.18
C LEU A 287 -3.03 2.71 20.29
N HIS A 288 -2.62 3.93 20.62
CA HIS A 288 -1.52 4.18 21.57
C HIS A 288 -1.96 4.35 23.03
N THR A 289 -3.26 4.46 23.27
CA THR A 289 -3.88 4.59 24.61
C THR A 289 -3.13 5.56 25.55
N PRO A 290 -2.87 6.81 25.12
CA PRO A 290 -2.16 7.77 25.96
C PRO A 290 -2.99 8.10 27.20
N ASN A 291 -2.34 8.40 28.32
CA ASN A 291 -3.05 8.97 29.46
C ASN A 291 -3.55 10.38 29.07
N MET A 292 -4.86 10.54 28.95
CA MET A 292 -5.49 11.81 28.63
C MET A 292 -6.87 11.92 29.27
N SER A 293 -7.31 13.16 29.43
CA SER A 293 -8.63 13.48 29.94
C SER A 293 -9.32 14.48 29.01
N VAL A 294 -10.64 14.42 28.96
CA VAL A 294 -11.49 15.24 28.10
C VAL A 294 -12.57 15.94 28.93
N PRO A 295 -13.10 17.09 28.49
CA PRO A 295 -14.20 17.73 29.19
C PRO A 295 -15.46 16.86 29.16
N LYS A 296 -16.19 16.84 30.27
CA LYS A 296 -17.57 16.39 30.33
C LYS A 296 -18.47 17.55 29.92
N TYR A 297 -18.92 17.56 28.68
CA TYR A 297 -19.67 18.70 28.11
C TYR A 297 -21.02 19.00 28.77
N THR A 298 -21.48 18.20 29.74
CA THR A 298 -22.68 18.49 30.54
C THR A 298 -22.43 19.46 31.69
N ASP A 299 -21.22 19.45 32.28
CA ASP A 299 -20.91 20.18 33.51
C ASP A 299 -19.47 20.74 33.55
N ASN A 300 -18.72 20.63 32.46
CA ASN A 300 -17.31 21.02 32.32
C ASN A 300 -16.34 20.36 33.31
N SER A 301 -16.75 19.30 34.01
CA SER A 301 -15.82 18.46 34.77
C SER A 301 -14.91 17.67 33.82
N THR A 302 -13.92 16.97 34.38
CA THR A 302 -12.93 16.22 33.60
C THR A 302 -13.26 14.72 33.62
N LEU A 303 -13.26 14.08 32.45
CA LEU A 303 -13.34 12.63 32.27
C LEU A 303 -12.00 12.08 31.85
N ASN A 304 -11.48 11.09 32.57
CA ASN A 304 -10.35 10.31 32.07
C ASN A 304 -10.81 9.43 30.90
N VAL A 305 -10.00 9.34 29.85
CA VAL A 305 -10.33 8.52 28.70
C VAL A 305 -10.06 7.06 29.02
N ASP A 306 -11.12 6.31 29.28
CA ASP A 306 -11.09 4.85 29.37
C ASP A 306 -11.03 4.23 27.97
N TRP A 307 -9.82 3.99 27.49
CA TRP A 307 -9.57 3.36 26.19
C TRP A 307 -10.09 1.93 26.10
N ALA A 308 -10.13 1.19 27.22
CA ALA A 308 -10.65 -0.18 27.22
C ALA A 308 -12.15 -0.16 26.96
N LEU A 309 -12.88 0.76 27.60
CA LEU A 309 -14.31 1.01 27.36
C LEU A 309 -14.58 1.40 25.89
N LEU A 310 -13.81 2.34 25.34
CA LEU A 310 -14.03 2.77 23.95
C LEU A 310 -13.73 1.67 22.92
N LYS A 311 -12.74 0.81 23.19
CA LYS A 311 -12.30 -0.28 22.31
C LYS A 311 -12.95 -1.65 22.56
N GLN A 312 -14.02 -1.72 23.37
CA GLN A 312 -14.73 -2.99 23.62
C GLN A 312 -15.22 -3.67 22.33
N SER A 313 -15.54 -2.88 21.30
CA SER A 313 -15.85 -3.33 19.95
C SER A 313 -15.22 -2.40 18.92
N PRO A 314 -15.05 -2.84 17.66
CA PRO A 314 -14.49 -1.97 16.60
C PRO A 314 -15.29 -0.67 16.40
N THR A 315 -16.62 -0.75 16.46
CA THR A 315 -17.56 0.38 16.37
C THR A 315 -18.10 0.74 17.77
N VAL A 316 -18.63 1.96 17.93
CA VAL A 316 -19.42 2.41 19.08
C VAL A 316 -20.82 2.73 18.59
N ASP A 317 -21.70 1.74 18.67
CA ASP A 317 -23.09 1.81 18.19
C ASP A 317 -24.09 2.05 19.35
N ASP A 318 -23.57 2.38 20.52
CA ASP A 318 -24.33 2.76 21.71
C ASP A 318 -25.20 4.01 21.44
N TRP A 319 -26.39 4.06 22.05
CA TRP A 319 -27.33 5.20 21.95
C TRP A 319 -27.51 5.95 23.29
N GLY A 320 -26.62 5.68 24.26
CA GLY A 320 -26.62 6.29 25.58
C GLY A 320 -25.66 5.60 26.56
N GLY A 321 -25.45 6.19 27.72
CA GLY A 321 -24.58 5.64 28.78
C GLY A 321 -23.12 6.09 28.68
N ALA A 322 -22.27 5.55 29.56
CA ALA A 322 -20.92 6.04 29.77
C ALA A 322 -20.01 5.95 28.52
N ARG A 323 -20.12 4.85 27.75
CA ARG A 323 -19.33 4.66 26.52
C ARG A 323 -19.73 5.67 25.44
N TYR A 324 -21.03 5.87 25.25
CA TYR A 324 -21.59 6.87 24.36
C TYR A 324 -21.08 8.26 24.72
N ASP A 325 -21.31 8.72 25.97
CA ASP A 325 -20.90 10.05 26.42
C ASP A 325 -19.39 10.28 26.33
N LEU A 326 -18.58 9.26 26.66
CA LEU A 326 -17.12 9.34 26.57
C LEU A 326 -16.67 9.45 25.11
N MET A 327 -17.28 8.70 24.18
CA MET A 327 -16.96 8.78 22.75
C MET A 327 -17.24 10.17 22.19
N GLY A 328 -18.41 10.74 22.45
CA GLY A 328 -18.74 12.09 21.98
C GLY A 328 -17.84 13.16 22.60
N SER A 329 -17.52 13.02 23.89
CA SER A 329 -16.59 13.93 24.58
C SER A 329 -15.18 13.84 24.01
N LEU A 330 -14.70 12.64 23.67
CA LEU A 330 -13.43 12.44 22.98
C LEU A 330 -13.43 13.11 21.61
N MET A 331 -14.42 12.82 20.77
CA MET A 331 -14.50 13.39 19.41
C MET A 331 -14.55 14.90 19.46
N ARG A 332 -15.37 15.48 20.35
CA ARG A 332 -15.46 16.93 20.50
C ARG A 332 -14.14 17.53 21.01
N SER A 333 -13.54 16.94 22.04
CA SER A 333 -12.27 17.43 22.60
C SER A 333 -11.13 17.38 21.58
N VAL A 334 -11.08 16.32 20.76
CA VAL A 334 -10.11 16.24 19.65
C VAL A 334 -10.41 17.34 18.64
N ALA A 335 -11.65 17.48 18.17
CA ALA A 335 -12.03 18.51 17.19
C ALA A 335 -11.68 19.94 17.67
N ASP A 336 -11.95 20.26 18.94
CA ASP A 336 -11.59 21.56 19.52
C ASP A 336 -10.05 21.73 19.57
N GLY A 337 -9.30 20.68 19.94
CA GLY A 337 -7.84 20.68 19.93
C GLY A 337 -7.22 20.81 18.53
N LEU A 338 -7.93 20.35 17.50
CA LEU A 338 -7.58 20.52 16.08
C LEU A 338 -7.94 21.91 15.54
N GLN A 339 -8.71 22.69 16.31
CA GLN A 339 -9.34 23.93 15.86
C GLN A 339 -10.22 23.69 14.63
N SER A 340 -10.98 22.59 14.65
CA SER A 340 -11.90 22.22 13.58
C SER A 340 -13.03 23.25 13.44
N THR A 341 -13.49 23.44 12.22
CA THR A 341 -14.64 24.31 11.92
C THR A 341 -15.74 23.54 11.23
N SER A 342 -16.99 23.82 11.58
CA SER A 342 -18.17 23.18 10.97
C SER A 342 -18.93 24.17 10.10
N ALA A 343 -19.44 23.71 8.95
CA ALA A 343 -20.16 24.51 7.96
C ALA A 343 -21.25 23.68 7.25
N CYS A 344 -22.14 24.35 6.51
CA CYS A 344 -23.16 23.69 5.68
C CYS A 344 -22.75 23.69 4.19
N SER A 345 -23.15 22.64 3.48
CA SER A 345 -23.09 22.48 2.03
C SER A 345 -24.46 21.98 1.54
N GLY A 346 -25.34 22.92 1.14
CA GLY A 346 -26.75 22.62 0.90
C GLY A 346 -27.43 22.13 2.18
N SER A 347 -28.16 21.01 2.09
CA SER A 347 -28.78 20.32 3.23
C SER A 347 -27.81 19.49 4.09
N SER A 348 -26.52 19.41 3.73
CA SER A 348 -25.51 18.60 4.44
C SER A 348 -24.56 19.43 5.30
N SER A 349 -24.05 18.84 6.39
CA SER A 349 -23.06 19.44 7.29
C SER A 349 -21.65 18.90 7.02
N LEU A 350 -20.63 19.73 7.20
CA LEU A 350 -19.22 19.40 6.99
C LEU A 350 -18.38 19.90 8.17
N THR A 351 -17.34 19.16 8.52
CA THR A 351 -16.33 19.61 9.49
C THR A 351 -14.94 19.49 8.88
N SER A 352 -14.19 20.58 8.92
CA SER A 352 -12.85 20.70 8.35
C SER A 352 -11.81 20.98 9.43
N ALA A 353 -10.60 20.45 9.24
CA ALA A 353 -9.46 20.71 10.11
C ALA A 353 -8.16 20.70 9.30
N ASN A 354 -7.14 21.41 9.79
CA ASN A 354 -5.83 21.48 9.15
C ASN A 354 -4.91 20.34 9.64
N MET A 355 -4.24 19.64 8.73
CA MET A 355 -3.29 18.57 9.08
C MET A 355 -2.11 19.03 9.94
N THR A 356 -1.69 20.29 9.82
CA THR A 356 -0.66 20.88 10.68
C THR A 356 -1.14 20.99 12.13
N ASN A 357 -2.39 21.44 12.34
CA ASN A 357 -3.00 21.47 13.67
C ASN A 357 -3.15 20.05 14.22
N ALA A 358 -3.53 19.09 13.37
CA ALA A 358 -3.61 17.68 13.76
C ALA A 358 -2.31 17.11 14.26
N ILE A 359 -1.21 17.36 13.55
CA ILE A 359 0.11 16.91 13.98
C ILE A 359 0.53 17.60 15.28
N ASN A 360 0.32 18.91 15.39
CA ASN A 360 0.68 19.67 16.60
C ASN A 360 -0.12 19.22 17.83
N TYR A 361 -1.42 18.98 17.69
CA TYR A 361 -2.25 18.42 18.75
C TYR A 361 -1.79 17.00 19.12
N SER A 362 -1.58 16.14 18.12
CA SER A 362 -1.16 14.75 18.31
C SER A 362 0.16 14.63 19.06
N ARG A 363 1.10 15.56 18.82
CA ARG A 363 2.39 15.64 19.52
C ARG A 363 2.30 15.83 21.01
N GLN A 364 1.13 16.14 21.57
CA GLN A 364 0.95 16.14 23.02
C GLN A 364 0.97 14.70 23.57
N PHE A 365 0.48 13.73 22.79
CA PHE A 365 0.20 12.36 23.23
C PHE A 365 1.06 11.28 22.55
N VAL A 366 1.50 11.52 21.31
CA VAL A 366 2.27 10.57 20.50
C VAL A 366 3.49 11.24 19.88
N ASN A 367 4.48 10.44 19.53
CA ASN A 367 5.57 10.86 18.65
C ASN A 367 5.08 10.76 17.20
N ILE A 368 5.20 11.83 16.41
CA ILE A 368 4.78 11.88 15.00
C ILE A 368 5.64 12.87 14.22
N ASN A 369 6.09 12.45 13.03
CA ASN A 369 6.91 13.29 12.16
C ASN A 369 6.11 14.45 11.54
N ASN A 370 6.83 15.40 10.94
CA ASN A 370 6.21 16.49 10.19
C ASN A 370 5.43 15.97 8.98
N LEU A 371 4.44 16.78 8.54
CA LEU A 371 3.71 16.54 7.31
C LEU A 371 4.67 16.64 6.12
N GLN A 372 4.60 15.69 5.21
CA GLN A 372 5.41 15.64 4.00
C GLN A 372 4.59 15.10 2.83
N ASN A 373 5.16 15.13 1.63
CA ASN A 373 4.56 14.48 0.46
C ASN A 373 4.38 12.99 0.72
N PHE A 374 3.26 12.43 0.27
CA PHE A 374 3.03 11.00 0.40
C PHE A 374 4.05 10.21 -0.42
N SER A 375 4.71 9.25 0.23
CA SER A 375 5.64 8.33 -0.39
C SER A 375 5.35 6.94 0.15
N VAL A 376 5.05 6.00 -0.75
CA VAL A 376 4.82 4.60 -0.36
C VAL A 376 6.07 4.01 0.30
N GLN A 377 7.27 4.39 -0.14
CA GLN A 377 8.54 3.98 0.49
C GLN A 377 8.62 4.45 1.93
N THR A 378 8.21 5.70 2.20
CA THR A 378 8.20 6.22 3.57
C THR A 378 7.14 5.53 4.43
N CYS A 379 5.95 5.27 3.87
CA CYS A 379 4.91 4.51 4.56
C CYS A 379 5.39 3.10 4.90
N LYS A 380 6.03 2.40 3.95
CA LYS A 380 6.62 1.09 4.18
C LYS A 380 7.67 1.15 5.28
N ALA A 381 8.65 2.06 5.21
CA ALA A 381 9.69 2.18 6.23
C ALA A 381 9.12 2.48 7.64
N SER A 382 8.06 3.29 7.72
CA SER A 382 7.33 3.51 8.98
C SER A 382 6.68 2.24 9.51
N LEU A 383 5.98 1.50 8.64
CA LEU A 383 5.29 0.26 8.99
C LEU A 383 6.24 -0.90 9.30
N ASP A 384 7.41 -0.97 8.65
CA ASP A 384 8.49 -1.92 8.99
C ASP A 384 8.94 -1.72 10.45
N ASN A 385 8.85 -0.49 10.95
CA ASN A 385 9.09 -0.13 12.35
C ASN A 385 7.83 -0.25 13.24
N GLN A 386 6.77 -0.87 12.74
CA GLN A 386 5.46 -1.02 13.40
C GLN A 386 4.82 0.31 13.83
N LYS A 387 5.08 1.38 13.06
CA LYS A 387 4.56 2.73 13.33
C LYS A 387 3.58 3.13 12.24
N ILE A 388 2.36 3.47 12.66
CA ILE A 388 1.29 3.88 11.74
C ILE A 388 1.58 5.27 11.15
N ILE A 389 0.79 5.64 10.14
CA ILE A 389 0.92 6.91 9.44
C ILE A 389 -0.43 7.62 9.43
N LEU A 390 -0.42 8.91 9.76
CA LEU A 390 -1.55 9.79 9.49
C LEU A 390 -1.43 10.32 8.06
N ALA A 391 -2.42 10.05 7.22
CA ALA A 391 -2.41 10.40 5.80
C ALA A 391 -3.57 11.34 5.43
N SER A 392 -3.38 12.10 4.36
CA SER A 392 -4.44 12.93 3.79
C SER A 392 -4.29 13.03 2.28
N GLY A 393 -5.38 13.33 1.60
CA GLY A 393 -5.40 13.52 0.16
C GLY A 393 -6.68 14.18 -0.31
N SER A 394 -6.75 14.45 -1.60
CA SER A 394 -7.92 15.06 -2.23
C SER A 394 -8.38 14.30 -3.46
N ARG A 395 -9.68 14.39 -3.72
CA ARG A 395 -10.31 13.99 -4.98
C ARG A 395 -10.76 15.22 -5.77
N SER A 396 -10.80 15.10 -7.09
CA SER A 396 -11.35 16.16 -7.95
C SER A 396 -12.88 16.19 -7.82
N THR A 397 -13.46 17.38 -7.90
CA THR A 397 -14.87 17.53 -8.24
C THR A 397 -15.07 17.30 -9.75
N VAL A 398 -16.31 17.05 -10.15
CA VAL A 398 -16.80 16.87 -11.54
C VAL A 398 -16.20 17.84 -12.54
N THR A 399 -16.16 19.13 -12.15
CA THR A 399 -15.78 20.24 -13.02
C THR A 399 -14.28 20.32 -13.23
N GLY A 400 -13.48 19.45 -12.59
CA GLY A 400 -12.02 19.47 -12.64
C GLY A 400 -11.36 20.64 -11.91
N THR A 401 -12.15 21.58 -11.38
CA THR A 401 -11.68 22.86 -10.82
C THR A 401 -11.68 22.90 -9.29
N GLY A 402 -12.39 21.99 -8.62
CA GLY A 402 -12.47 21.91 -7.16
C GLY A 402 -11.83 20.62 -6.61
N LYS A 403 -11.46 20.64 -5.33
CA LYS A 403 -10.87 19.50 -4.62
C LYS A 403 -11.61 19.25 -3.31
N ILE A 404 -11.88 17.98 -3.01
CA ILE A 404 -12.47 17.54 -1.73
C ILE A 404 -11.41 16.75 -0.99
N GLY A 405 -11.00 17.26 0.17
CA GLY A 405 -9.99 16.64 1.03
C GLY A 405 -10.56 15.56 1.95
N HIS A 406 -9.73 14.58 2.30
CA HIS A 406 -10.01 13.56 3.30
C HIS A 406 -8.73 13.19 4.05
N ALA A 407 -8.88 12.67 5.26
CA ALA A 407 -7.78 12.19 6.09
C ALA A 407 -8.11 10.81 6.64
N TRP A 408 -7.08 9.96 6.77
CA TRP A 408 -7.21 8.56 7.16
C TRP A 408 -5.91 8.06 7.80
N LEU A 409 -5.95 6.84 8.34
CA LEU A 409 -4.75 6.16 8.83
C LEU A 409 -4.27 5.13 7.81
N VAL A 410 -2.96 5.05 7.62
CA VAL A 410 -2.31 3.90 6.98
C VAL A 410 -1.64 3.10 8.08
N ASP A 411 -2.10 1.87 8.28
CA ASP A 411 -1.77 1.07 9.47
C ASP A 411 -1.40 -0.37 9.12
N GLY A 412 -1.10 -0.65 7.86
CA GLY A 412 -0.57 -1.93 7.44
C GLY A 412 -0.09 -1.93 6.00
N TYR A 413 0.70 -2.94 5.65
CA TYR A 413 0.99 -3.28 4.25
C TYR A 413 0.98 -4.79 4.05
N ALA A 414 0.74 -5.22 2.82
CA ALA A 414 0.86 -6.61 2.44
C ALA A 414 1.57 -6.75 1.10
N VAL A 415 2.37 -7.80 0.99
CA VAL A 415 3.07 -8.19 -0.23
C VAL A 415 2.49 -9.53 -0.64
N CYS A 416 1.84 -9.57 -1.79
CA CYS A 416 1.21 -10.76 -2.34
C CYS A 416 1.93 -11.21 -3.60
N ARG A 417 1.93 -12.50 -3.88
CA ARG A 417 2.47 -13.01 -5.16
C ARG A 417 1.72 -12.38 -6.32
N LYS A 418 2.43 -11.78 -7.27
CA LYS A 418 1.79 -11.34 -8.50
C LYS A 418 1.38 -12.57 -9.30
N GLY A 419 0.18 -12.57 -9.85
CA GLY A 419 -0.30 -13.65 -10.74
C GLY A 419 0.61 -13.84 -11.96
N THR A 420 1.30 -12.78 -12.41
CA THR A 420 2.34 -12.78 -13.45
C THR A 420 3.40 -11.71 -13.17
N VAL A 421 4.68 -12.01 -13.40
CA VAL A 421 5.76 -11.01 -13.46
C VAL A 421 5.66 -10.28 -14.79
N ASN A 422 5.41 -8.96 -14.79
CA ASN A 422 5.47 -8.17 -16.02
C ASN A 422 6.94 -7.95 -16.39
N GLY A 423 7.38 -8.52 -17.52
CA GLY A 423 8.77 -8.42 -18.00
C GLY A 423 9.21 -7.04 -18.51
N ASN A 424 8.40 -6.00 -18.30
CA ASN A 424 8.71 -4.61 -18.61
C ASN A 424 8.22 -3.75 -17.44
N ASN A 425 9.14 -3.16 -16.65
CA ASN A 425 9.07 -1.80 -16.07
C ASN A 425 10.03 -1.62 -14.88
N GLY A 426 11.13 -0.88 -15.07
CA GLY A 426 11.83 -0.17 -13.99
C GLY A 426 12.59 -1.01 -12.94
N SER A 427 13.50 -0.36 -12.22
CA SER A 427 14.52 -0.96 -11.34
C SER A 427 14.03 -1.35 -9.92
N ASN A 428 12.74 -1.64 -9.71
CA ASN A 428 12.21 -1.90 -8.37
C ASN A 428 11.46 -3.24 -8.27
N GLU A 429 12.16 -4.28 -7.81
CA GLU A 429 11.74 -5.67 -7.90
C GLU A 429 10.43 -6.01 -7.16
N ILE A 430 10.16 -5.37 -6.02
CA ILE A 430 9.01 -5.73 -5.16
C ILE A 430 7.69 -5.53 -5.91
N VAL A 431 7.45 -4.37 -6.49
CA VAL A 431 6.19 -4.09 -7.22
C VAL A 431 6.13 -4.76 -8.59
N ASN A 432 7.28 -5.21 -9.11
CA ASN A 432 7.37 -5.88 -10.41
C ASN A 432 7.06 -7.38 -10.32
N LYS A 433 7.51 -8.04 -9.26
CA LYS A 433 7.31 -9.47 -8.99
C LYS A 433 6.16 -9.75 -8.01
N TYR A 434 5.75 -8.75 -7.23
CA TYR A 434 4.73 -8.86 -6.18
C TYR A 434 3.71 -7.72 -6.28
N ASP A 435 2.47 -7.99 -5.85
CA ASP A 435 1.49 -6.94 -5.62
C ASP A 435 1.71 -6.40 -4.21
N PHE A 436 1.94 -5.09 -4.11
CA PHE A 436 2.12 -4.41 -2.82
C PHE A 436 0.84 -3.65 -2.49
N TYR A 437 0.32 -3.81 -1.28
CA TYR A 437 -0.90 -3.16 -0.81
C TYR A 437 -0.63 -2.36 0.44
N LEU A 438 -1.30 -1.21 0.59
CA LEU A 438 -1.40 -0.47 1.83
C LEU A 438 -2.78 -0.68 2.46
N HIS A 439 -2.85 -1.01 3.74
CA HIS A 439 -4.11 -0.98 4.49
C HIS A 439 -4.40 0.44 4.94
N CYS A 440 -5.63 0.90 4.69
CA CYS A 440 -6.09 2.23 5.10
C CYS A 440 -7.39 2.13 5.89
N ASN A 441 -7.46 2.82 7.03
CA ASN A 441 -8.66 3.01 7.84
C ASN A 441 -9.21 4.42 7.59
N LEU A 442 -10.33 4.49 6.87
CA LEU A 442 -10.88 5.73 6.32
C LEU A 442 -11.74 6.52 7.31
N GLY A 443 -12.05 5.95 8.49
CA GLY A 443 -12.91 6.58 9.49
C GLY A 443 -14.37 6.71 9.05
N TRP A 444 -14.89 5.69 8.36
CA TRP A 444 -16.27 5.59 7.87
C TRP A 444 -16.98 4.34 8.43
N GLY A 445 -16.74 4.03 9.70
CA GLY A 445 -17.36 2.88 10.34
C GLY A 445 -16.86 1.55 9.78
N ALA A 446 -17.71 0.52 9.84
CA ALA A 446 -17.47 -0.81 9.27
C ALA A 446 -17.60 -0.86 7.72
N SER A 447 -17.48 0.29 7.05
CA SER A 447 -17.54 0.41 5.60
C SER A 447 -16.47 -0.42 4.89
N SER A 448 -16.80 -0.92 3.70
CA SER A 448 -15.87 -1.58 2.79
C SER A 448 -14.74 -0.66 2.28
N ALA A 449 -14.81 0.64 2.54
CA ALA A 449 -13.76 1.61 2.22
C ALA A 449 -12.52 1.46 3.11
N THR A 450 -12.63 0.89 4.31
CA THR A 450 -11.47 0.51 5.12
C THR A 450 -10.95 -0.84 4.61
N GLY A 451 -9.69 -0.87 4.16
CA GLY A 451 -9.15 -2.08 3.55
C GLY A 451 -7.84 -1.86 2.81
N TRP A 452 -7.52 -2.78 1.90
CA TRP A 452 -6.24 -2.83 1.20
C TRP A 452 -6.30 -2.15 -0.16
N TYR A 453 -5.32 -1.29 -0.43
CA TYR A 453 -5.21 -0.49 -1.64
C TYR A 453 -3.93 -0.84 -2.40
N LEU A 454 -4.07 -1.26 -3.66
CA LEU A 454 -2.95 -1.68 -4.50
C LEU A 454 -2.01 -0.50 -4.81
N VAL A 455 -0.72 -0.70 -4.64
CA VAL A 455 0.34 0.21 -5.09
C VAL A 455 0.73 -0.13 -6.52
N ASN A 456 0.87 0.90 -7.36
CA ASN A 456 1.24 0.76 -8.76
C ASN A 456 2.71 0.35 -8.91
N ASN A 457 3.07 -0.16 -10.09
CA ASN A 457 4.43 -0.61 -10.41
C ASN A 457 5.49 0.52 -10.33
N ASP A 458 5.08 1.79 -10.38
CA ASP A 458 5.95 2.96 -10.24
C ASP A 458 6.03 3.47 -8.78
N TRP A 459 5.53 2.69 -7.81
CA TRP A 459 5.37 3.07 -6.40
C TRP A 459 4.43 4.25 -6.15
N SER A 460 3.65 4.68 -7.14
CA SER A 460 2.52 5.57 -6.91
C SER A 460 1.33 4.81 -6.33
N VAL A 461 0.43 5.53 -5.68
CA VAL A 461 -0.81 4.97 -5.13
C VAL A 461 -1.93 5.97 -5.27
N SER A 462 -3.15 5.46 -5.40
CA SER A 462 -4.36 6.24 -5.23
C SER A 462 -5.28 5.49 -4.27
N PHE A 463 -6.41 6.08 -3.86
CA PHE A 463 -7.32 5.42 -2.94
C PHE A 463 -8.72 5.50 -3.52
N ASP A 464 -9.12 4.47 -4.26
CA ASP A 464 -10.46 4.33 -4.85
C ASP A 464 -11.30 3.45 -3.93
N THR A 465 -12.21 4.05 -3.17
CA THR A 465 -12.98 3.32 -2.16
C THR A 465 -14.09 2.46 -2.79
N GLY A 466 -14.25 2.49 -4.12
CA GLY A 466 -15.32 1.79 -4.82
C GLY A 466 -16.73 2.36 -4.57
N SER A 467 -16.83 3.47 -3.83
CA SER A 467 -18.09 4.14 -3.52
C SER A 467 -18.27 5.43 -4.33
N GLY A 468 -19.54 5.74 -4.62
CA GLY A 468 -19.95 6.85 -5.45
C GLY A 468 -19.82 6.57 -6.95
N SER A 469 -20.62 7.25 -7.76
CA SER A 469 -20.52 7.29 -9.22
C SER A 469 -20.36 8.73 -9.68
N GLY A 470 -19.73 8.94 -10.84
CA GLY A 470 -19.48 10.27 -11.40
C GLY A 470 -18.90 11.24 -10.36
N ASP A 471 -19.73 12.17 -9.93
CA ASP A 471 -19.44 13.34 -9.09
C ASP A 471 -19.13 13.00 -7.63
N GLU A 472 -19.65 11.87 -7.16
CA GLU A 472 -19.51 11.38 -5.79
C GLU A 472 -18.40 10.36 -5.65
N LYS A 473 -17.73 10.00 -6.76
CA LYS A 473 -16.70 8.97 -6.75
C LYS A 473 -15.61 9.34 -5.76
N GLN A 474 -15.43 8.50 -4.75
CA GLN A 474 -14.49 8.70 -3.65
C GLN A 474 -13.11 8.14 -4.05
N HIS A 475 -12.44 8.84 -4.97
CA HIS A 475 -11.12 8.46 -5.48
C HIS A 475 -10.06 9.53 -5.15
N TYR A 476 -9.32 9.32 -4.07
CA TYR A 476 -8.29 10.23 -3.59
C TYR A 476 -6.96 9.97 -4.31
N ARG A 477 -6.51 10.93 -5.11
CA ARG A 477 -5.29 10.82 -5.94
C ARG A 477 -4.50 12.11 -6.05
N LEU A 478 -5.00 13.20 -5.48
CA LEU A 478 -4.42 14.53 -5.54
C LEU A 478 -3.91 14.95 -4.16
N ASP A 479 -2.90 15.81 -4.12
CA ASP A 479 -2.37 16.43 -2.90
C ASP A 479 -2.10 15.42 -1.76
N LEU A 480 -1.65 14.23 -2.10
CA LEU A 480 -1.37 13.19 -1.12
C LEU A 480 -0.24 13.64 -0.19
N LYS A 481 -0.51 13.64 1.11
CA LYS A 481 0.45 13.95 2.18
C LYS A 481 0.42 12.86 3.24
N CYS A 482 1.51 12.72 3.98
CA CYS A 482 1.58 11.84 5.14
C CYS A 482 2.45 12.41 6.26
N ALA A 483 2.15 11.99 7.48
CA ALA A 483 2.94 12.22 8.69
C ALA A 483 3.29 10.83 9.29
N PRO A 484 4.48 10.30 8.99
CA PRO A 484 4.87 8.93 9.33
C PRO A 484 5.42 8.80 10.77
N TYR A 485 5.79 7.57 11.12
CA TYR A 485 6.46 7.18 12.36
C TYR A 485 5.65 7.52 13.61
N VAL A 486 4.32 7.36 13.56
CA VAL A 486 3.49 7.54 14.75
C VAL A 486 3.79 6.44 15.77
N ALA A 487 4.20 6.83 16.97
CA ALA A 487 4.53 5.93 18.07
C ALA A 487 4.02 6.47 19.40
N ALA A 488 3.83 5.59 20.38
CA ALA A 488 3.61 6.00 21.76
C ALA A 488 4.78 6.88 22.26
N LYS A 489 4.48 7.76 23.20
CA LYS A 489 5.47 8.61 23.87
C LYS A 489 6.21 7.88 24.98
#